data_AF-A0A9D9WBK5-F1
#
_entry.id   AF-A0A9D9WBK5-F1
#
_cell.length_a   1.000
_cell.length_b   1.000
_cell.length_c   1.000
_cell.angle_alpha   90.00
_cell.angle_beta   90.00
_cell.angle_gamma   90.00
#
_symmetry.space_group_name_H-M   'P 1'
#
loop_
_entity.id
_entity.type
_entity.pdbx_description
1 polymer ?
#
loop_
_entity_poly.entity_id
_entity_poly.type
_entity_poly.pdbx_seq_one_letter_code
_entity_poly.pdbx_strand_id
1 'polypeptide(L)' 'MSRLIAIGILLTVAITSQSGCSTQQLYNTGQSWQRNECNRLMDQQERDRCLSSTSTSYEAYKKQSATGNEQK' A
#
# COMPACT_ATOMS: atom_id res chain seq x y z
N MET A 1 -17.71 40.25 0.12
CA MET A 1 -17.62 39.08 1.03
C MET A 1 -17.49 37.77 0.26
N SER A 2 -18.33 37.47 -0.74
CA SER A 2 -18.24 36.23 -1.54
C SER A 2 -16.92 36.03 -2.31
N ARG A 3 -16.24 37.12 -2.71
CA ARG A 3 -14.93 37.03 -3.40
C ARG A 3 -13.75 36.74 -2.45
N LEU A 4 -13.87 37.09 -1.17
CA LEU A 4 -12.86 36.79 -0.15
C LEU A 4 -12.99 35.34 0.34
N ILE A 5 -14.22 34.81 0.40
CA ILE A 5 -14.51 33.41 0.68
C ILE A 5 -13.93 32.51 -0.43
N ALA A 6 -14.05 32.92 -1.71
CA ALA A 6 -13.50 32.16 -2.84
C ALA A 6 -11.96 32.06 -2.80
N ILE A 7 -11.26 33.12 -2.35
CA ILE A 7 -9.79 33.13 -2.25
C ILE A 7 -9.30 32.27 -1.07
N GLY A 8 -10.03 32.28 0.06
CA GLY A 8 -9.72 31.43 1.22
C GLY A 8 -9.89 29.93 0.93
N ILE A 9 -10.86 29.56 0.09
CA ILE A 9 -11.09 28.17 -0.34
C ILE A 9 -10.00 27.68 -1.32
N LEU A 10 -9.44 28.57 -2.15
CA LEU A 10 -8.38 28.20 -3.10
C LEU A 10 -7.04 27.90 -2.41
N LEU A 11 -6.76 28.52 -1.27
CA LEU A 11 -5.49 28.34 -0.54
C LEU A 11 -5.43 27.05 0.28
N THR A 12 -6.56 26.48 0.70
CA THR A 12 -6.60 25.23 1.48
C THR A 12 -6.44 23.96 0.64
N VAL A 13 -6.71 24.03 -0.67
CA VAL A 13 -6.56 22.88 -1.58
C VAL A 13 -5.10 22.63 -1.97
N ALA A 14 -4.21 23.62 -1.82
CA ALA A 14 -2.82 23.51 -2.25
C ALA A 14 -1.92 22.61 -1.34
N ILE A 15 -2.41 22.16 -0.18
CA ILE A 15 -1.59 21.45 0.83
C ILE A 15 -1.76 19.92 0.76
N THR A 16 -2.74 19.40 0.01
CA THR A 16 -3.01 17.95 -0.02
C THR A 16 -2.23 17.16 -1.08
N SER A 17 -1.43 17.83 -1.91
CA SER A 17 -0.75 17.21 -3.06
C SER A 17 0.60 16.53 -2.76
N GLN A 18 0.96 16.34 -1.49
CA GLN A 18 2.22 15.69 -1.08
C GLN A 18 2.08 14.31 -0.42
N SER A 19 0.93 13.65 -0.53
CA SER A 19 0.85 12.21 -0.26
C SER A 19 1.23 11.41 -1.51
N GLY A 20 2.46 11.61 -2.00
CA GLY A 20 3.09 10.66 -2.91
C GLY A 20 3.49 9.41 -2.13
N CYS A 21 2.52 8.68 -1.58
CA CYS A 21 2.78 7.40 -0.94
C CYS A 21 3.47 6.51 -1.97
N SER A 22 4.75 6.22 -1.74
CA SER A 22 5.48 5.31 -2.61
C SER A 22 4.71 3.99 -2.67
N THR A 23 4.52 3.45 -3.87
CA THR A 23 3.89 2.14 -4.06
C THR A 23 4.60 1.06 -3.24
N GLN A 24 5.90 1.20 -3.02
CA GLN A 24 6.68 0.35 -2.13
C GLN A 24 6.26 0.48 -0.66
N GLN A 25 5.98 1.70 -0.20
CA GLN A 25 5.58 1.96 1.18
C GLN A 25 4.17 1.42 1.46
N LEU A 26 3.26 1.58 0.50
CA LEU A 26 1.93 0.96 0.55
C LEU A 26 2.02 -0.56 0.54
N TYR A 27 2.84 -1.14 -0.36
CA TYR A 27 3.05 -2.57 -0.45
C TYR A 27 3.60 -3.15 0.85
N ASN A 28 4.67 -2.54 1.39
CA ASN A 28 5.28 -2.97 2.64
C ASN A 28 4.28 -2.91 3.82
N THR A 29 3.43 -1.89 3.85
CA THR A 29 2.37 -1.76 4.87
C THR A 29 1.37 -2.92 4.76
N GLY A 30 0.88 -3.21 3.55
CA GLY A 30 -0.03 -4.33 3.31
C GLY A 30 0.60 -5.70 3.61
N GLN A 31 1.85 -5.90 3.19
CA GLN A 31 2.59 -7.14 3.45
C GLN A 31 2.81 -7.34 4.95
N SER A 32 3.16 -6.29 5.70
CA SER A 32 3.31 -6.36 7.15
C SER A 32 2.00 -6.72 7.85
N TRP A 33 0.87 -6.21 7.36
CA TRP A 33 -0.45 -6.56 7.88
C TRP A 33 -0.76 -8.06 7.68
N GLN A 34 -0.52 -8.60 6.48
CA GLN A 34 -0.71 -10.04 6.22
C GLN A 34 0.17 -10.92 7.14
N ARG A 35 1.45 -10.57 7.29
CA ARG A 35 2.36 -11.31 8.20
C ARG A 35 1.90 -11.21 9.65
N ASN A 36 1.39 -10.06 10.07
CA ASN A 36 0.83 -9.89 11.40
C ASN A 36 -0.41 -10.77 11.62
N GLU A 37 -1.26 -10.92 10.60
CA GLU A 37 -2.41 -11.82 10.67
C GLU A 37 -1.97 -13.28 10.80
N CYS A 38 -0.94 -13.71 10.06
CA CYS A 38 -0.34 -15.04 10.25
C CYS A 38 0.17 -15.23 11.68
N ASN A 39 0.80 -14.21 12.27
CA ASN A 39 1.33 -14.29 13.64
C ASN A 39 0.24 -14.42 14.72
N ARG A 40 -1.03 -14.18 14.39
CA ARG A 40 -2.16 -14.42 15.30
C ARG A 40 -2.57 -15.89 15.35
N LEU A 41 -2.11 -16.72 14.42
CA LEU A 41 -2.40 -18.15 14.40
C LEU A 41 -1.66 -18.86 15.53
N MET A 42 -2.43 -19.59 16.35
CA MET A 42 -1.92 -20.32 17.51
C MET A 42 -1.15 -21.58 17.09
N ASP A 43 -1.67 -22.30 16.09
CA ASP A 43 -1.01 -23.49 15.56
C ASP A 43 0.28 -23.10 14.82
N GLN A 44 1.38 -23.73 15.22
CA GLN A 44 2.71 -23.43 14.67
C GLN A 44 2.79 -23.79 13.19
N GLN A 45 2.23 -24.95 12.82
CA GLN A 45 2.34 -25.46 11.46
C GLN A 45 1.47 -24.65 10.50
N GLU A 46 0.28 -24.23 10.92
CA GLU A 46 -0.61 -23.36 10.17
C GLU A 46 0.00 -21.96 10.00
N ARG A 47 0.61 -21.42 11.06
CA ARG A 47 1.33 -20.16 10.97
C ARG A 47 2.50 -20.22 9.99
N ASP A 48 3.29 -21.28 10.02
CA ASP A 48 4.43 -21.43 9.12
C ASP A 48 3.98 -21.53 7.66
N ARG A 49 2.88 -22.26 7.39
CA ARG A 49 2.25 -22.29 6.05
C ARG A 49 1.77 -20.91 5.62
N CYS A 50 1.13 -20.15 6.51
CA CYS A 50 0.65 -18.79 6.23
C CYS A 50 1.81 -17.81 5.94
N LEU A 51 2.89 -17.87 6.73
CA LEU A 51 4.06 -17.03 6.51
C LEU A 51 4.76 -17.37 5.18
N SER A 52 4.80 -18.65 4.81
CA SER A 52 5.36 -19.09 3.54
C SER A 52 4.53 -18.65 2.33
N SER A 53 3.21 -18.52 2.46
CA SER A 53 2.34 -18.09 1.34
C SER A 53 2.30 -16.58 1.15
N THR A 54 2.71 -15.80 2.15
CA THR A 54 2.67 -14.32 2.17
C THR A 54 4.03 -13.66 1.91
N SER A 55 5.08 -14.43 1.63
CA SER A 55 6.47 -13.94 1.57
C SER A 55 6.93 -13.35 0.23
N THR A 56 6.03 -12.88 -0.63
CA THR A 56 6.42 -12.24 -1.90
C THR A 56 7.17 -10.93 -1.64
N SER A 57 8.33 -10.74 -2.27
CA SER A 57 9.07 -9.47 -2.16
C SER A 57 8.49 -8.39 -3.08
N TYR A 58 8.70 -7.11 -2.74
CA TYR A 58 8.23 -6.00 -3.58
C TYR A 58 8.83 -6.07 -5.01
N GLU A 59 10.09 -6.48 -5.16
CA GLU A 59 10.72 -6.64 -6.47
C GLU A 59 10.08 -7.76 -7.30
N ALA A 60 9.71 -8.87 -6.66
CA ALA A 60 8.97 -9.95 -7.33
C ALA A 60 7.57 -9.47 -7.76
N TYR A 61 6.85 -8.78 -6.87
CA TYR A 61 5.55 -8.17 -7.16
C TYR A 61 5.62 -7.17 -8.33
N LYS A 62 6.64 -6.31 -8.34
CA LYS A 62 6.84 -5.32 -9.40
C LYS A 62 7.13 -5.99 -10.75
N LYS A 63 7.99 -7.01 -10.78
CA LYS A 63 8.25 -7.80 -12.00
C LYS A 63 6.98 -8.45 -12.53
N GLN A 64 6.21 -9.10 -11.65
CA GLN A 64 4.98 -9.79 -12.01
C GLN A 64 3.91 -8.82 -12.53
N SER A 65 3.80 -7.64 -11.90
CA SER A 65 2.89 -6.57 -12.29
C SER A 65 3.30 -5.90 -13.61
N ALA A 66 4.60 -5.81 -13.91
CA ALA A 66 5.11 -5.34 -15.19
C ALA A 66 4.76 -6.33 -16.32
N THR A 67 5.05 -7.62 -16.13
CA THR A 67 4.75 -8.67 -17.12
C THR A 67 3.26 -8.88 -17.36
N GLY A 68 2.40 -8.62 -16.35
CA GLY A 68 0.94 -8.69 -16.49
C GLY A 68 0.34 -7.53 -17.26
N ASN A 69 1.02 -6.38 -17.33
CA ASN A 69 0.58 -5.22 -18.10
C ASN A 69 0.95 -5.30 -19.60
N GLU A 70 1.82 -6.24 -20.00
CA GLU A 70 2.20 -6.49 -21.40
C GLU A 70 1.21 -7.41 -22.14
N GLN A 71 0.15 -7.89 -21.49
CA GLN A 71 -0.89 -8.75 -22.10
C GLN A 71 -2.22 -8.01 -22.40
N LYS A 72 -2.20 -6.68 -22.57
CA LYS A 72 -3.37 -5.91 -23.01
C LYS A 72 -3.05 -5.02 -24.20
#